data_AF-A0A4V2V1X8-F1
#
_entry.id   AF-A0A4V2V1X8-F1
#
_cell.length_a   1.000
_cell.length_b   1.000
_cell.length_c   1.000
_cell.angle_alpha   90.00
_cell.angle_beta   90.00
_cell.angle_gamma   90.00
#
_symmetry.space_group_name_H-M   'P 1'
#
loop_
_entity.id
_entity.type
_entity.pdbx_description
1 polymer ?
#
loop_
_entity_poly.entity_id
_entity_poly.type
_entity_poly.pdbx_seq_one_letter_code
_entity_poly.pdbx_strand_id
1 'polypeptide(L)'
;MDSLYRIRFSGTLIPGQEPQTVARRLTEKFRMPEKTAHELIQQGGGRILKQNLDAAAAERYQAALTAVGLVAAIEPQDASGTRESESLLGPHSALSSPLPATPSRRQDASAEPPHLAPGSGWTRCPKCGAAEVSELTGVCQACGIVVERYLANRGGAATTGSQPAGNRNAHAPADPVRPALDAEDTLHPPRSVPAGRGWGWIAEAWPLFKDRPGAWIGMVLLCYLILIVLSLVPLIGGLATTVIGPMLTAGLMIGAHLQFRGEGFAVSHLFAGFATRPGPLALVGLAYLLFAIGIGLVIFGLFMAMLASGGMAMDAAMLDRNTLDPETIDSFAMMGPAFALPVLVAMLLSIPLAMAMFFAPLLVALNDVPVLQSFKLSFMACLKNLLPFLVFGLIALVMILVGALPLMLGLLVVMPLLTIAVYLAYRDIFYR
;
A
#
# COMPACT_ATOMS: atom_id res chain seq x y z
N MET A 1 -14.81 -32.92 12.51
CA MET A 1 -14.08 -31.69 12.83
C MET A 1 -12.67 -32.13 13.18
N ASP A 2 -11.74 -32.00 12.24
CA ASP A 2 -10.36 -32.40 12.49
C ASP A 2 -9.71 -31.36 13.41
N SER A 3 -9.22 -31.81 14.56
CA SER A 3 -8.46 -30.97 15.49
C SER A 3 -7.20 -30.47 14.79
N LEU A 4 -7.05 -29.16 14.67
CA LEU A 4 -5.83 -28.54 14.16
C LEU A 4 -4.83 -28.35 15.30
N TYR A 5 -3.54 -28.41 14.98
CA TYR A 5 -2.46 -28.30 15.94
C TYR A 5 -1.45 -27.21 15.51
N ARG A 6 -0.77 -26.63 16.50
CA ARG A 6 0.35 -25.70 16.31
C ARG A 6 1.60 -26.18 17.05
N ILE A 7 2.77 -25.86 16.50
CA ILE A 7 4.07 -26.25 17.05
C ILE A 7 4.76 -25.03 17.62
N ARG A 8 5.05 -25.07 18.91
CA ARG A 8 5.79 -24.03 19.63
C ARG A 8 7.20 -24.52 19.92
N PHE A 9 8.21 -23.70 19.66
CA PHE A 9 9.57 -23.99 20.09
C PHE A 9 9.69 -23.72 21.60
N SER A 10 10.16 -24.70 22.37
CA SER A 10 10.23 -24.60 23.83
C SER A 10 11.41 -23.75 24.33
N GLY A 11 12.27 -23.25 23.43
CA GLY A 11 13.42 -22.42 23.79
C GLY A 11 14.63 -23.22 24.30
N THR A 12 14.54 -24.55 24.30
CA THR A 12 15.58 -25.44 24.80
C THR A 12 16.06 -26.40 23.71
N LEU A 13 17.37 -26.65 23.72
CA LEU A 13 18.00 -27.68 22.89
C LEU A 13 17.95 -29.02 23.63
N ILE A 14 18.03 -30.12 22.88
CA ILE A 14 18.21 -31.45 23.48
C ILE A 14 19.55 -31.46 24.25
N PRO A 15 19.60 -32.02 25.48
CA PRO A 15 20.81 -32.05 26.29
C PRO A 15 22.00 -32.64 25.53
N GLY A 16 23.15 -31.94 25.56
CA GLY A 16 24.39 -32.40 24.89
C GLY A 16 24.55 -31.96 23.43
N GLN A 17 23.65 -31.15 22.86
CA GLN A 17 23.82 -30.59 21.52
C GLN A 17 24.43 -29.19 21.56
N GLU A 18 25.43 -28.93 20.72
CA GLU A 18 26.08 -27.63 20.61
C GLU A 18 25.25 -26.67 19.71
N PRO A 19 24.99 -25.42 20.14
CA PRO A 19 24.12 -24.47 19.43
C PRO A 19 24.51 -24.23 17.96
N GLN A 20 25.81 -24.19 17.66
CA GLN A 20 26.31 -23.97 16.30
C GLN A 20 26.01 -25.16 15.38
N THR A 21 26.13 -26.39 15.90
CA THR A 21 25.82 -27.62 15.15
C THR A 21 24.32 -27.73 14.85
N VAL A 22 23.48 -27.28 15.78
CA VAL A 22 22.02 -27.24 15.59
C VAL A 22 21.62 -26.17 14.57
N ALA A 23 22.25 -24.99 14.58
CA ALA A 23 21.98 -23.92 13.62
C ALA A 23 22.29 -24.35 12.17
N ARG A 24 23.40 -25.08 11.97
CA ARG A 24 23.76 -25.62 10.66
C ARG A 24 22.75 -26.66 10.16
N ARG A 25 22.35 -27.60 11.02
CA ARG A 25 21.33 -28.62 10.69
C ARG A 25 19.96 -28.01 10.40
N LEU A 26 19.61 -26.89 11.08
CA LEU A 26 18.39 -26.12 10.80
C LEU A 26 18.42 -25.48 9.40
N THR A 27 19.54 -24.85 9.07
CA THR A 27 19.78 -24.21 7.77
C THR A 27 19.66 -25.24 6.64
N GLU A 28 20.29 -26.40 6.79
CA GLU A 28 20.28 -27.48 5.78
C GLU A 28 18.89 -28.12 5.60
N LYS A 29 18.21 -28.47 6.70
CA LYS A 29 16.95 -29.23 6.63
C LYS A 29 15.73 -28.37 6.31
N PHE A 30 15.69 -27.12 6.79
CA PHE A 30 14.55 -26.22 6.63
C PHE A 30 14.81 -25.07 5.65
N ARG A 31 15.99 -25.04 4.99
CA ARG A 31 16.40 -24.00 4.03
C ARG A 31 16.21 -22.58 4.56
N MET A 32 16.47 -22.38 5.85
CA MET A 32 16.40 -21.06 6.49
C MET A 32 17.77 -20.38 6.51
N PRO A 33 17.85 -19.04 6.47
CA PRO A 33 19.12 -18.33 6.58
C PRO A 33 19.81 -18.62 7.91
N GLU A 34 21.14 -18.77 7.88
CA GLU A 34 21.95 -19.11 9.07
C GLU A 34 21.75 -18.11 10.21
N LYS A 35 21.61 -16.81 9.89
CA LYS A 35 21.30 -15.74 10.87
C LYS A 35 19.96 -15.98 11.57
N THR A 36 18.94 -16.45 10.85
CA THR A 36 17.61 -16.76 11.38
C THR A 36 17.63 -18.03 12.25
N ALA A 37 18.43 -19.03 11.88
CA ALA A 37 18.62 -20.24 12.70
C ALA A 37 19.29 -19.92 14.03
N HIS A 38 20.32 -19.06 14.04
CA HIS A 38 20.98 -18.59 15.26
C HIS A 38 20.05 -17.75 16.13
N GLU A 39 19.28 -16.84 15.54
CA GLU A 39 18.29 -16.04 16.28
C GLU A 39 17.20 -16.92 16.91
N LEU A 40 16.75 -17.96 16.20
CA LEU A 40 15.75 -18.90 16.72
C LEU A 40 16.28 -19.67 17.94
N ILE A 41 17.55 -20.09 17.94
CA ILE A 41 18.16 -20.79 19.08
C ILE A 41 18.41 -19.85 20.26
N GLN A 42 18.82 -18.60 20.01
CA GLN A 42 19.19 -17.65 21.06
C GLN A 42 18.01 -16.90 21.67
N GLN A 43 16.96 -16.61 20.89
CA GLN A 43 15.87 -15.71 21.27
C GLN A 43 14.47 -16.25 20.91
N GLY A 44 14.39 -17.45 20.32
CA GLY A 44 13.15 -18.00 19.77
C GLY A 44 12.25 -18.76 20.74
N GLY A 45 12.57 -18.82 22.03
CA GLY A 45 11.76 -19.52 23.03
C GLY A 45 10.31 -19.03 23.04
N GLY A 46 9.37 -19.96 22.86
CA GLY A 46 7.94 -19.67 22.80
C GLY A 46 7.39 -19.26 21.43
N ARG A 47 8.22 -19.13 20.38
CA ARG A 47 7.73 -18.80 19.03
C ARG A 47 6.96 -19.98 18.40
N ILE A 48 5.86 -19.67 17.72
CA ILE A 48 5.11 -20.63 16.91
C ILE A 48 5.84 -20.82 15.58
N LEU A 49 6.33 -22.03 15.33
CA LEU A 49 7.06 -22.36 14.10
C LEU A 49 6.10 -22.68 12.94
N LYS A 50 4.98 -23.33 13.24
CA LYS A 50 3.95 -23.69 12.26
C LYS A 50 2.60 -23.90 12.95
N GLN A 51 1.50 -23.54 12.28
CA GLN A 51 0.13 -23.65 12.76
C GLN A 51 -0.80 -24.23 11.67
N ASN A 52 -2.02 -24.62 12.04
CA ASN A 52 -3.00 -25.29 11.16
C ASN A 52 -2.51 -26.65 10.60
N LEU A 53 -1.84 -27.47 11.43
CA LEU A 53 -1.42 -28.81 11.03
C LEU A 53 -2.45 -29.85 11.49
N ASP A 54 -2.71 -30.87 10.67
CA ASP A 54 -3.37 -32.09 11.15
C ASP A 54 -2.46 -32.84 12.13
N ALA A 55 -3.02 -33.78 12.91
CA ALA A 55 -2.26 -34.51 13.94
C ALA A 55 -1.02 -35.22 13.37
N ALA A 56 -1.15 -35.91 12.24
CA ALA A 56 -0.07 -36.67 11.61
C ALA A 56 1.03 -35.76 11.02
N ALA A 57 0.68 -34.56 10.56
CA ALA A 57 1.60 -33.54 10.07
C ALA A 57 2.32 -32.84 11.23
N ALA A 58 1.62 -32.59 12.34
CA ALA A 58 2.19 -32.02 13.55
C ALA A 58 3.26 -32.94 14.16
N GLU A 59 2.97 -34.25 14.26
CA GLU A 59 3.94 -35.26 14.72
C GLU A 59 5.17 -35.36 13.81
N ARG A 60 4.96 -35.42 12.47
CA ARG A 60 6.06 -35.47 11.50
C ARG A 60 6.96 -34.23 11.59
N TYR A 61 6.36 -33.06 11.78
CA TYR A 61 7.09 -31.80 11.86
C TYR A 61 7.83 -31.66 13.21
N GLN A 62 7.22 -32.11 14.32
CA GLN A 62 7.90 -32.20 15.62
C GLN A 62 9.09 -33.17 15.56
N ALA A 63 8.91 -34.38 15.01
CA ALA A 63 9.99 -35.33 14.83
C ALA A 63 11.13 -34.76 13.96
N ALA A 64 10.80 -33.99 12.93
CA ALA A 64 11.80 -33.33 12.09
C ALA A 64 12.63 -32.29 12.83
N LEU A 65 12.03 -31.53 13.77
CA LEU A 65 12.68 -30.55 14.63
C LEU A 65 13.49 -31.21 15.75
N THR A 66 12.97 -32.26 16.37
CA THR A 66 13.69 -33.07 17.37
C THR A 66 14.94 -33.70 16.77
N ALA A 67 14.86 -34.23 15.56
CA ALA A 67 16.02 -34.79 14.84
C ALA A 67 17.12 -33.76 14.54
N VAL A 68 16.78 -32.46 14.55
CA VAL A 68 17.72 -31.36 14.35
C VAL A 68 18.32 -30.86 15.68
N GLY A 69 17.69 -31.20 16.82
CA GLY A 69 18.19 -30.88 18.16
C GLY A 69 17.34 -29.88 18.95
N LEU A 70 16.14 -29.55 18.47
CA LEU A 70 15.20 -28.62 19.14
C LEU A 70 14.15 -29.38 19.96
N VAL A 71 13.77 -28.85 21.12
CA VAL A 71 12.56 -29.29 21.85
C VAL A 71 11.36 -28.46 21.38
N ALA A 72 10.37 -29.10 20.80
CA ALA A 72 9.13 -28.46 20.33
C ALA A 72 7.91 -29.09 20.98
N ALA A 73 6.94 -28.26 21.39
CA ALA A 73 5.67 -28.68 21.98
C ALA A 73 4.54 -28.58 20.94
N ILE A 74 3.70 -29.62 20.88
CA ILE A 74 2.46 -29.63 20.08
C ILE A 74 1.32 -29.14 20.99
N GLU A 75 0.60 -28.12 20.53
CA GLU A 75 -0.60 -27.62 21.21
C GLU A 75 -1.83 -27.76 20.30
N PRO A 76 -2.98 -28.20 20.84
CA PRO A 76 -4.24 -28.18 20.10
C PRO A 76 -4.69 -26.73 19.84
N GLN A 77 -5.27 -26.51 18.67
CA GLN A 77 -5.77 -25.23 18.21
C GLN A 77 -7.30 -25.31 18.13
N ASP A 78 -7.98 -24.67 19.08
CA ASP A 78 -9.44 -24.71 19.17
C ASP A 78 -10.09 -23.98 17.98
N ALA A 79 -11.03 -24.67 17.32
CA ALA A 79 -11.78 -24.19 16.18
C ALA A 79 -13.13 -23.58 16.60
N SER A 80 -13.16 -22.47 17.34
CA SER A 80 -14.29 -21.52 17.36
C SER A 80 -14.07 -20.34 18.32
N GLY A 81 -14.26 -19.13 17.79
CA GLY A 81 -14.35 -17.88 18.55
C GLY A 81 -15.20 -16.82 17.85
N THR A 82 -16.21 -17.24 17.09
CA THR A 82 -17.42 -16.44 16.80
C THR A 82 -18.45 -16.83 17.86
N ARG A 83 -18.98 -15.87 18.63
CA ARG A 83 -20.18 -16.09 19.45
C ARG A 83 -21.14 -14.92 19.23
N GLU A 84 -22.22 -15.19 18.50
CA GLU A 84 -23.45 -14.42 18.50
C GLU A 84 -24.38 -14.86 19.66
N SER A 85 -25.19 -13.91 20.14
CA SER A 85 -26.56 -13.99 20.75
C SER A 85 -26.82 -14.93 21.94
N GLU A 86 -27.73 -14.71 22.90
CA GLU A 86 -28.96 -13.90 23.02
C GLU A 86 -29.39 -13.86 24.53
N SER A 87 -29.85 -12.71 25.05
CA SER A 87 -31.24 -12.40 25.48
C SER A 87 -31.68 -12.83 26.91
N LEU A 88 -32.25 -11.88 27.68
CA LEU A 88 -33.64 -11.86 28.21
C LEU A 88 -33.82 -10.81 29.34
N LEU A 89 -34.69 -9.81 29.07
CA LEU A 89 -35.69 -9.15 29.95
C LEU A 89 -35.34 -8.60 31.35
N GLY A 90 -35.29 -7.24 31.42
CA GLY A 90 -35.84 -6.23 32.38
C GLY A 90 -35.92 -6.43 33.93
N PRO A 91 -36.36 -5.43 34.73
CA PRO A 91 -36.88 -4.09 34.37
C PRO A 91 -36.39 -2.89 35.26
N HIS A 92 -36.89 -1.69 34.90
CA HIS A 92 -36.99 -0.41 35.65
C HIS A 92 -35.78 0.55 35.65
N SER A 93 -35.86 1.66 34.91
CA SER A 93 -36.51 2.96 35.26
C SER A 93 -35.68 3.75 36.30
N ALA A 94 -35.41 5.04 36.23
CA ALA A 94 -35.59 6.11 35.25
C ALA A 94 -34.86 7.35 35.86
N LEU A 95 -34.61 8.36 35.01
CA LEU A 95 -34.54 9.80 35.34
C LEU A 95 -33.26 10.42 35.97
N SER A 96 -32.83 11.50 35.29
CA SER A 96 -32.31 12.79 35.81
C SER A 96 -30.79 13.02 35.95
N SER A 97 -30.28 13.93 35.10
CA SER A 97 -29.19 14.88 35.43
C SER A 97 -29.70 16.00 36.36
N PRO A 98 -28.91 17.00 36.82
CA PRO A 98 -27.45 17.20 36.89
C PRO A 98 -26.93 17.66 38.31
N LEU A 99 -25.59 17.81 38.43
CA LEU A 99 -24.72 18.67 39.31
C LEU A 99 -25.33 19.52 40.47
N PRO A 100 -24.58 19.99 41.54
CA PRO A 100 -23.13 20.33 41.54
C PRO A 100 -22.32 20.14 42.87
N ALA A 101 -21.01 20.44 42.78
CA ALA A 101 -20.12 21.09 43.76
C ALA A 101 -19.65 20.36 45.07
N THR A 102 -18.32 20.17 45.13
CA THR A 102 -17.29 20.50 46.17
C THR A 102 -17.73 21.11 47.52
N PRO A 103 -16.86 21.23 48.55
CA PRO A 103 -15.59 20.57 48.93
C PRO A 103 -15.63 20.05 50.40
N SER A 104 -14.65 19.28 50.91
CA SER A 104 -13.67 19.71 51.94
C SER A 104 -13.34 18.46 52.79
N ARG A 105 -12.09 17.99 52.90
CA ARG A 105 -11.00 18.48 53.78
C ARG A 105 -11.43 18.32 55.26
N ARG A 106 -10.80 17.53 56.14
CA ARG A 106 -9.37 17.24 56.35
C ARG A 106 -9.21 16.21 57.51
N GLN A 107 -7.98 15.70 57.68
CA GLN A 107 -7.33 15.21 58.93
C GLN A 107 -7.66 13.76 59.35
N ASP A 108 -6.72 12.88 59.72
CA ASP A 108 -5.27 13.01 59.90
C ASP A 108 -4.56 11.64 59.85
N ALA A 109 -3.32 11.71 59.35
CA ALA A 109 -2.09 10.95 59.62
C ALA A 109 -2.10 9.48 60.09
N SER A 110 -1.33 8.63 59.37
CA SER A 110 -0.18 7.87 59.91
C SER A 110 0.65 7.18 58.80
N ALA A 111 1.96 7.49 58.77
CA ALA A 111 3.10 6.67 58.31
C ALA A 111 3.22 6.14 56.86
N GLU A 112 4.32 6.54 56.21
CA GLU A 112 4.91 6.14 54.91
C GLU A 112 6.34 5.56 55.23
N PRO A 113 7.11 4.78 54.39
CA PRO A 113 7.09 4.49 52.93
C PRO A 113 7.19 2.96 52.57
N PRO A 114 7.31 2.51 51.28
CA PRO A 114 7.49 3.28 50.04
C PRO A 114 6.42 3.07 48.96
N HIS A 115 6.17 4.18 48.27
CA HIS A 115 5.47 4.29 47.00
C HIS A 115 6.16 3.47 45.89
N LEU A 116 5.39 2.65 45.17
CA LEU A 116 5.59 2.46 43.73
C LEU A 116 4.46 3.24 43.01
N ALA A 117 4.82 4.36 42.42
CA ALA A 117 3.93 5.16 41.59
C ALA A 117 3.61 4.42 40.26
N PRO A 118 2.34 4.38 39.80
CA PRO A 118 2.04 4.08 38.40
C PRO A 118 2.16 5.38 37.61
N GLY A 119 3.34 5.64 37.04
CA GLY A 119 3.60 6.87 36.30
C GLY A 119 4.61 6.69 35.19
N SER A 120 4.12 6.43 33.98
CA SER A 120 4.54 7.16 32.78
C SER A 120 3.53 6.91 31.65
N GLY A 121 2.38 7.59 31.73
CA GLY A 121 1.51 7.76 30.56
C GLY A 121 2.24 8.54 29.46
N TRP A 122 2.02 8.16 28.21
CA TRP A 122 2.69 8.75 27.05
C TRP A 122 2.22 10.20 26.85
N THR A 123 3.01 11.19 27.28
CA THR A 123 2.69 12.62 27.09
C THR A 123 2.75 13.06 25.63
N ARG A 124 3.46 12.33 24.77
CA ARG A 124 3.51 12.56 23.32
C ARG A 124 3.68 11.25 22.56
N CYS A 125 3.09 11.18 21.38
CA CYS A 125 3.27 10.07 20.47
C CYS A 125 4.72 10.01 19.94
N PRO A 126 5.43 8.89 20.06
CA PRO A 126 6.82 8.74 19.60
C PRO A 126 6.98 8.69 18.06
N LYS A 127 5.87 8.69 17.31
CA LYS A 127 5.88 8.76 15.84
C LYS A 127 5.63 10.16 15.29
N CYS A 128 4.67 10.90 15.86
CA CYS A 128 4.23 12.18 15.32
C CYS A 128 4.37 13.37 16.29
N GLY A 129 4.76 13.13 17.55
CA GLY A 129 4.93 14.18 18.56
C GLY A 129 3.65 14.81 19.11
N ALA A 130 2.47 14.38 18.66
CA ALA A 130 1.18 14.85 19.15
C ALA A 130 0.95 14.42 20.61
N ALA A 131 0.37 15.32 21.42
CA ALA A 131 0.08 15.06 22.84
C ALA A 131 -1.16 14.18 23.08
N GLU A 132 -1.92 13.88 22.02
CA GLU A 132 -3.21 13.17 22.09
C GLU A 132 -3.01 11.66 21.90
N VAL A 133 -2.44 11.01 22.91
CA VAL A 133 -2.40 9.53 23.00
C VAL A 133 -3.50 9.08 23.96
N SER A 134 -4.39 8.19 23.50
CA SER A 134 -5.43 7.63 24.34
C SER A 134 -4.82 6.75 25.44
N GLU A 135 -5.06 7.11 26.71
CA GLU A 135 -4.56 6.34 27.87
C GLU A 135 -5.20 4.94 27.96
N LEU A 136 -6.43 4.78 27.46
CA LEU A 136 -7.16 3.51 27.54
C LEU A 136 -6.78 2.52 26.42
N THR A 137 -6.38 3.02 25.25
CA THR A 137 -6.11 2.18 24.06
C THR A 137 -4.66 2.22 23.59
N GLY A 138 -3.85 3.16 24.09
CA GLY A 138 -2.48 3.40 23.61
C GLY A 138 -2.41 3.93 22.18
N VAL A 139 -3.53 4.32 21.57
CA VAL A 139 -3.60 4.80 20.19
C VAL A 139 -3.41 6.32 20.14
N CYS A 140 -2.52 6.79 19.26
CA CYS A 140 -2.40 8.21 18.96
C CYS A 140 -3.53 8.66 18.03
N GLN A 141 -4.32 9.66 18.44
CA GLN A 141 -5.45 10.17 17.66
C GLN A 141 -5.02 10.95 16.41
N ALA A 142 -3.80 11.49 16.39
CA ALA A 142 -3.28 12.26 15.26
C ALA A 142 -2.74 11.39 14.11
N CYS A 143 -2.15 10.22 14.42
CA CYS A 143 -1.49 9.37 13.41
C CYS A 143 -1.92 7.90 13.42
N GLY A 144 -2.84 7.53 14.32
CA GLY A 144 -3.50 6.22 14.35
C GLY A 144 -2.62 5.04 14.77
N ILE A 145 -1.41 5.27 15.27
CA ILE A 145 -0.55 4.16 15.72
C ILE A 145 -0.84 3.74 17.16
N VAL A 146 -0.70 2.44 17.42
CA VAL A 146 -0.61 1.90 18.77
C VAL A 146 0.81 2.12 19.28
N VAL A 147 0.98 2.99 20.28
CA VAL A 147 2.28 3.45 20.77
C VAL A 147 3.14 2.31 21.29
N GLU A 148 2.56 1.36 22.02
CA GLU A 148 3.29 0.17 22.52
C GLU A 148 3.82 -0.71 21.38
N ARG A 149 3.00 -0.99 20.37
CA ARG A 149 3.41 -1.82 19.23
C ARG A 149 4.47 -1.13 18.37
N TYR A 150 4.38 0.20 18.26
CA TYR A 150 5.38 1.02 17.57
C TYR A 150 6.73 1.01 18.31
N LEU A 151 6.70 1.11 19.65
CA LEU A 151 7.91 1.02 20.47
C LEU A 151 8.46 -0.40 20.53
N ALA A 152 7.64 -1.45 20.61
CA ALA A 152 8.10 -2.84 20.57
C ALA A 152 8.85 -3.16 19.25
N ASN A 153 8.36 -2.62 18.13
CA ASN A 153 9.02 -2.75 16.83
C ASN A 153 10.32 -1.93 16.73
N ARG A 154 10.50 -0.87 17.54
CA ARG A 154 11.74 -0.09 17.62
C ARG A 154 12.70 -0.56 18.70
N GLY A 155 12.19 -1.15 19.79
CA GLY A 155 12.95 -1.67 20.91
C GLY A 155 13.75 -2.93 20.58
N GLY A 156 13.43 -3.59 19.45
CA GLY A 156 14.33 -4.59 18.84
C GLY A 156 15.58 -3.99 18.20
N ALA A 157 15.69 -2.66 18.09
CA ALA A 157 16.79 -1.96 17.42
C ALA A 157 17.53 -0.93 18.29
N ALA A 158 17.26 -0.85 19.60
CA ALA A 158 17.93 0.12 20.47
C ALA A 158 18.07 -0.35 21.92
N THR A 159 19.17 -1.06 22.24
CA THR A 159 19.79 -1.08 23.57
C THR A 159 21.20 -1.71 23.50
N THR A 160 22.24 -0.89 23.32
CA THR A 160 23.53 -1.16 23.97
C THR A 160 24.23 0.17 24.22
N GLY A 161 24.34 0.55 25.50
CA GLY A 161 24.92 1.82 25.90
C GLY A 161 25.03 1.96 27.41
N SER A 162 25.58 0.96 28.08
CA SER A 162 26.18 1.13 29.42
C SER A 162 27.70 1.00 29.27
N GLN A 163 28.38 2.15 29.33
CA GLN A 163 29.84 2.22 29.45
C GLN A 163 30.27 1.79 30.87
N PRO A 164 31.29 0.93 31.01
CA PRO A 164 32.17 0.99 32.17
C PRO A 164 33.27 2.02 31.91
N ALA A 165 33.53 2.84 32.92
CA ALA A 165 34.65 3.76 32.98
C ALA A 165 35.98 3.00 32.84
N GLY A 166 36.85 3.42 31.92
CA GLY A 166 38.17 2.81 31.78
C GLY A 166 39.00 3.32 30.61
N ASN A 167 39.94 4.20 30.95
CA ASN A 167 41.17 4.52 30.23
C ASN A 167 41.15 5.68 29.21
N ARG A 168 41.99 6.67 29.52
CA ARG A 168 42.28 7.86 28.73
C ARG A 168 43.38 7.50 27.71
N ASN A 169 43.26 8.06 26.52
CA ASN A 169 44.25 8.11 25.43
C ASN A 169 44.18 6.97 24.39
N ALA A 170 43.36 7.19 23.36
CA ALA A 170 43.64 6.74 21.99
C ALA A 170 42.97 7.71 21.01
N HIS A 171 43.77 8.38 20.16
CA HIS A 171 43.24 9.15 19.03
C HIS A 171 42.68 8.17 18.00
N ALA A 172 41.36 8.02 17.94
CA ALA A 172 40.68 7.35 16.83
C ALA A 172 40.41 8.37 15.71
N PRO A 173 40.59 8.01 14.43
CA PRO A 173 40.30 8.90 13.32
C PRO A 173 38.80 9.22 13.30
N ALA A 174 38.46 10.48 13.03
CA ALA A 174 37.09 10.95 12.97
C ALA A 174 36.31 10.15 11.93
N ASP A 175 35.32 9.37 12.40
CA ASP A 175 34.25 8.86 11.54
C ASP A 175 33.52 10.09 10.99
N PRO A 176 33.41 10.27 9.66
CA PRO A 176 32.57 11.31 9.11
C PRO A 176 31.14 10.97 9.51
N VAL A 177 30.57 11.82 10.37
CA VAL A 177 29.14 11.84 10.70
C VAL A 177 28.38 11.72 9.38
N ARG A 178 27.81 10.53 9.12
CA ARG A 178 26.87 10.36 8.02
C ARG A 178 25.68 11.28 8.33
N PRO A 179 25.36 12.26 7.48
CA PRO A 179 24.12 13.01 7.64
C PRO A 179 22.97 12.00 7.67
N ALA A 180 21.99 12.23 8.54
CA ALA A 180 20.85 11.33 8.72
C ALA A 180 20.14 11.06 7.38
N LEU A 181 20.40 9.89 6.78
CA LEU A 181 19.75 9.39 5.57
C LEU A 181 18.27 8.99 5.80
N ASP A 182 17.75 9.18 7.01
CA ASP A 182 16.48 8.61 7.45
C ASP A 182 15.32 9.63 7.48
N ALA A 183 15.58 10.93 7.28
CA ALA A 183 14.56 11.97 7.34
C ALA A 183 13.87 12.23 5.98
N GLU A 184 14.59 12.14 4.86
CA GLU A 184 14.13 12.47 3.50
C GLU A 184 13.20 11.42 2.86
N ASP A 185 13.03 10.26 3.50
CA ASP A 185 12.22 9.13 3.00
C ASP A 185 10.99 8.79 3.86
N THR A 186 10.62 9.68 4.79
CA THR A 186 9.38 9.50 5.54
C THR A 186 8.17 9.93 4.71
N LEU A 187 7.21 9.01 4.54
CA LEU A 187 5.96 9.31 3.84
C LEU A 187 5.12 10.31 4.64
N HIS A 188 4.79 11.44 4.03
CA HIS A 188 3.90 12.46 4.60
C HIS A 188 2.51 12.46 3.94
N PRO A 189 1.48 13.02 4.60
CA PRO A 189 0.20 13.31 3.95
C PRO A 189 0.41 14.20 2.70
N PRO A 190 -0.41 14.05 1.65
CA PRO A 190 -0.21 14.78 0.40
C PRO A 190 -0.31 16.28 0.63
N ARG A 191 0.71 17.01 0.20
CA ARG A 191 0.74 18.48 0.20
C ARG A 191 0.26 19.04 -1.13
N SER A 192 -0.17 20.30 -1.13
CA SER A 192 -0.38 21.06 -2.36
C SER A 192 0.95 21.63 -2.83
N VAL A 193 1.12 21.71 -4.15
CA VAL A 193 2.27 22.32 -4.80
C VAL A 193 1.83 23.41 -5.78
N PRO A 194 2.69 24.40 -6.10
CA PRO A 194 2.36 25.43 -7.08
C PRO A 194 2.12 24.85 -8.49
N ALA A 195 1.26 25.51 -9.27
CA ALA A 195 0.91 25.10 -10.65
C ALA A 195 2.13 24.84 -11.55
N GLY A 196 3.17 25.68 -11.43
CA GLY A 196 4.40 25.57 -12.22
C GLY A 196 5.17 24.25 -12.02
N ARG A 197 4.91 23.51 -10.95
CA ARG A 197 5.52 22.18 -10.74
C ARG A 197 5.12 21.16 -11.80
N GLY A 198 3.96 21.31 -12.44
CA GLY A 198 3.54 20.42 -13.53
C GLY A 198 4.57 20.35 -14.68
N TRP A 199 5.13 21.50 -15.06
CA TRP A 199 6.26 21.56 -16.00
C TRP A 199 7.58 21.13 -15.34
N GLY A 200 7.81 21.56 -14.09
CA GLY A 200 9.00 21.22 -13.31
C GLY A 200 9.27 19.72 -13.25
N TRP A 201 8.26 18.88 -13.02
CA TRP A 201 8.40 17.43 -13.00
C TRP A 201 8.87 16.85 -14.34
N ILE A 202 8.42 17.41 -15.47
CA ILE A 202 8.84 16.98 -16.80
C ILE A 202 10.28 17.44 -17.08
N ALA A 203 10.61 18.68 -16.74
CA ALA A 203 11.95 19.23 -16.92
C ALA A 203 13.00 18.49 -16.07
N GLU A 204 12.67 18.18 -14.82
CA GLU A 204 13.53 17.44 -13.88
C GLU A 204 13.67 15.95 -14.24
N ALA A 205 12.72 15.40 -15.02
CA ALA A 205 12.83 14.03 -15.52
C ALA A 205 13.90 13.88 -16.62
N TRP A 206 14.24 14.94 -17.34
CA TRP A 206 15.21 14.92 -18.43
C TRP A 206 16.63 14.47 -18.04
N PRO A 207 17.26 14.97 -16.95
CA PRO A 207 18.56 14.45 -16.51
C PRO A 207 18.51 12.96 -16.16
N LEU A 208 17.48 12.50 -15.43
CA LEU A 208 17.33 11.08 -15.10
C LEU A 208 17.20 10.20 -16.36
N PHE A 209 16.44 10.64 -17.36
CA PHE A 209 16.33 9.92 -18.62
C PHE A 209 17.67 9.84 -19.36
N LYS A 210 18.37 10.98 -19.50
CA LYS A 210 19.64 11.07 -20.25
C LYS A 210 20.79 10.28 -19.65
N ASP A 211 20.76 9.98 -18.34
CA ASP A 211 21.77 9.14 -17.70
C ASP A 211 21.72 7.68 -18.21
N ARG A 212 20.53 7.16 -18.53
CA ARG A 212 20.29 5.75 -18.91
C ARG A 212 19.23 5.60 -20.02
N PRO A 213 19.33 6.28 -21.18
CA PRO A 213 18.24 6.38 -22.14
C PRO A 213 17.88 5.02 -22.76
N GLY A 214 18.88 4.22 -23.14
CA GLY A 214 18.66 2.90 -23.74
C GLY A 214 17.98 1.91 -22.79
N ALA A 215 18.33 1.95 -21.50
CA ALA A 215 17.68 1.11 -20.50
C ALA A 215 16.24 1.55 -20.25
N TRP A 216 15.95 2.86 -20.22
CA TRP A 216 14.60 3.39 -20.05
C TRP A 216 13.69 3.03 -21.21
N ILE A 217 14.18 3.24 -22.44
CA ILE A 217 13.49 2.84 -23.67
C ILE A 217 13.23 1.33 -23.64
N GLY A 218 14.26 0.52 -23.34
CA GLY A 218 14.12 -0.93 -23.26
C GLY A 218 13.10 -1.40 -22.21
N MET A 219 13.08 -0.78 -21.03
CA MET A 219 12.14 -1.09 -19.96
C MET A 219 10.70 -0.74 -20.31
N VAL A 220 10.46 0.44 -20.89
CA VAL A 220 9.13 0.86 -21.32
C VAL A 220 8.66 0.04 -22.53
N LEU A 221 9.53 -0.25 -23.50
CA LEU A 221 9.21 -1.13 -24.62
C LEU A 221 8.86 -2.54 -24.15
N LEU A 222 9.61 -3.09 -23.20
CA LEU A 222 9.32 -4.40 -22.61
C LEU A 222 7.96 -4.39 -21.90
N CYS A 223 7.65 -3.32 -21.16
CA CYS A 223 6.34 -3.13 -20.52
C CYS A 223 5.21 -3.16 -21.55
N TYR A 224 5.30 -2.34 -22.61
CA TYR A 224 4.29 -2.32 -23.67
C TYR A 224 4.23 -3.62 -24.45
N LEU A 225 5.35 -4.29 -24.70
CA LEU A 225 5.37 -5.60 -25.36
C LEU A 225 4.59 -6.63 -24.55
N ILE A 226 4.79 -6.68 -23.22
CA ILE A 226 4.02 -7.56 -22.34
C ILE A 226 2.53 -7.23 -22.45
N LEU A 227 2.16 -5.95 -22.35
CA LEU A 227 0.76 -5.54 -22.45
C LEU A 227 0.13 -5.91 -23.80
N ILE A 228 0.82 -5.66 -24.92
CA ILE A 228 0.36 -6.01 -26.27
C ILE A 228 0.16 -7.52 -26.40
N VAL A 229 1.13 -8.33 -25.98
CA VAL A 229 1.05 -9.79 -26.05
C VAL A 229 -0.12 -10.32 -25.23
N LEU A 230 -0.35 -9.76 -24.03
CA LEU A 230 -1.53 -10.09 -23.24
C LEU A 230 -2.83 -9.72 -23.97
N SER A 231 -2.89 -8.52 -24.56
CA SER A 231 -4.07 -8.06 -25.30
C SER A 231 -4.39 -8.85 -26.57
N LEU A 232 -3.48 -9.68 -27.10
CA LEU A 232 -3.76 -10.58 -28.23
C LEU A 232 -4.75 -11.69 -27.86
N VAL A 233 -4.91 -12.02 -26.57
CA VAL A 233 -5.90 -13.00 -26.10
C VAL A 233 -7.21 -12.28 -25.82
N PRO A 234 -8.28 -12.50 -26.62
CA PRO A 234 -9.56 -11.84 -26.40
C PRO A 234 -10.12 -12.16 -25.01
N LEU A 235 -10.76 -11.19 -24.37
CA LEU A 235 -11.37 -11.26 -23.04
C LEU A 235 -10.35 -11.49 -21.89
N ILE A 236 -9.63 -12.61 -21.89
CA ILE A 236 -8.63 -12.97 -20.87
C ILE A 236 -7.48 -11.96 -20.85
N GLY A 237 -7.03 -11.50 -22.01
CA GLY A 237 -5.99 -10.51 -22.15
C GLY A 237 -6.33 -9.20 -21.45
N GLY A 238 -7.55 -8.70 -21.65
CA GLY A 238 -8.05 -7.50 -20.98
C GLY A 238 -8.01 -7.65 -19.46
N LEU A 239 -8.55 -8.76 -18.94
CA LEU A 239 -8.53 -9.05 -17.49
C LEU A 239 -7.11 -9.22 -16.94
N ALA A 240 -6.20 -9.83 -17.71
CA ALA A 240 -4.82 -9.98 -17.31
C ALA A 240 -4.11 -8.62 -17.23
N THR A 241 -4.29 -7.74 -18.22
CA THR A 241 -3.67 -6.41 -18.22
C THR A 241 -4.13 -5.52 -17.07
N THR A 242 -5.38 -5.63 -16.62
CA THR A 242 -5.89 -4.82 -15.49
C THR A 242 -5.28 -5.24 -14.16
N VAL A 243 -5.05 -6.54 -13.96
CA VAL A 243 -4.43 -7.08 -12.73
C VAL A 243 -2.91 -6.92 -12.75
N ILE A 244 -2.28 -7.16 -13.90
CA ILE A 244 -0.81 -7.10 -14.06
C ILE A 244 -0.33 -5.65 -14.21
N GLY A 245 -1.17 -4.75 -14.72
CA GLY A 245 -0.84 -3.33 -14.95
C GLY A 245 -0.23 -2.65 -13.72
N PRO A 246 -0.86 -2.69 -12.53
CA PRO A 246 -0.28 -2.14 -11.31
C PRO A 246 1.08 -2.72 -10.92
N MET A 247 1.34 -4.00 -11.20
CA MET A 247 2.64 -4.62 -10.96
C MET A 247 3.71 -4.08 -11.91
N LEU A 248 3.39 -3.94 -13.19
CA LEU A 248 4.30 -3.35 -14.18
C LEU A 248 4.56 -1.87 -13.88
N THR A 249 3.52 -1.11 -13.54
CA THR A 249 3.66 0.29 -13.10
C THR A 249 4.53 0.37 -11.85
N ALA A 250 4.30 -0.48 -10.84
CA ALA A 250 5.18 -0.53 -9.66
C ALA A 250 6.64 -0.83 -10.03
N GLY A 251 6.88 -1.75 -10.98
CA GLY A 251 8.23 -2.03 -11.50
C GLY A 251 8.90 -0.81 -12.13
N LEU A 252 8.19 -0.08 -12.99
CA LEU A 252 8.66 1.19 -13.57
C LEU A 252 9.03 2.21 -12.49
N MET A 253 8.21 2.32 -11.45
CA MET A 253 8.38 3.29 -10.37
C MET A 253 9.50 2.90 -9.40
N ILE A 254 9.68 1.60 -9.14
CA ILE A 254 10.84 1.08 -8.41
C ILE A 254 12.12 1.37 -9.18
N GLY A 255 12.12 1.18 -10.51
CA GLY A 255 13.25 1.56 -11.37
C GLY A 255 13.59 3.05 -11.25
N ALA A 256 12.59 3.93 -11.37
CA ALA A 256 12.78 5.36 -11.17
C ALA A 256 13.32 5.69 -9.77
N HIS A 257 12.80 5.02 -8.74
CA HIS A 257 13.23 5.23 -7.35
C HIS A 257 14.69 4.85 -7.12
N LEU A 258 15.11 3.68 -7.58
CA LEU A 258 16.50 3.22 -7.47
C LEU A 258 17.45 4.14 -8.23
N GLN A 259 17.06 4.59 -9.43
CA GLN A 259 17.89 5.51 -10.20
C GLN A 259 18.01 6.86 -9.52
N PHE A 260 16.92 7.41 -9.00
CA PHE A 260 16.92 8.69 -8.29
C PHE A 260 17.84 8.68 -7.07
N ARG A 261 17.96 7.54 -6.37
CA ARG A 261 18.87 7.34 -5.23
C ARG A 261 20.32 7.05 -5.62
N GLY A 262 20.62 6.93 -6.92
CA GLY A 262 21.95 6.52 -7.40
C GLY A 262 22.27 5.03 -7.17
N GLU A 263 21.27 4.21 -6.84
CA GLU A 263 21.41 2.76 -6.59
C GLU A 263 21.47 1.93 -7.89
N GLY A 264 21.32 2.58 -9.04
CA GLY A 264 21.39 1.98 -10.36
C GLY A 264 20.04 1.86 -11.05
N PHE A 265 20.07 1.36 -12.29
CA PHE A 265 18.91 1.24 -13.15
C PHE A 265 19.15 0.16 -14.22
N ALA A 266 18.30 -0.85 -14.23
CA ALA A 266 18.30 -1.96 -15.17
C ALA A 266 16.87 -2.28 -15.65
N VAL A 267 16.76 -2.79 -16.87
CA VAL A 267 15.48 -3.22 -17.49
C VAL A 267 14.76 -4.27 -16.63
N SER A 268 15.50 -5.12 -15.93
CA SER A 268 14.96 -6.16 -15.04
C SER A 268 14.15 -5.61 -13.86
N HIS A 269 14.33 -4.33 -13.49
CA HIS A 269 13.50 -3.70 -12.44
C HIS A 269 12.01 -3.66 -12.81
N LEU A 270 11.64 -3.83 -14.09
CA LEU A 270 10.24 -3.92 -14.49
C LEU A 270 9.54 -5.08 -13.77
N PHE A 271 10.27 -6.17 -13.52
CA PHE A 271 9.76 -7.34 -12.82
C PHE A 271 9.78 -7.20 -11.29
N ALA A 272 10.42 -6.16 -10.75
CA ALA A 272 10.47 -5.94 -9.31
C ALA A 272 9.05 -5.76 -8.71
N GLY A 273 8.11 -5.19 -9.46
CA GLY A 273 6.72 -5.06 -9.01
C GLY A 273 5.97 -6.40 -8.85
N PHE A 274 6.48 -7.50 -9.41
CA PHE A 274 5.94 -8.85 -9.15
C PHE A 274 6.56 -9.49 -7.91
N ALA A 275 7.75 -9.04 -7.50
CA ALA A 275 8.42 -9.52 -6.28
C ALA A 275 8.03 -8.69 -5.05
N THR A 276 7.80 -7.38 -5.23
CA THR A 276 7.47 -6.44 -4.17
C THR A 276 5.97 -6.36 -3.97
N ARG A 277 5.46 -6.96 -2.89
CA ARG A 277 4.04 -6.91 -2.50
C ARG A 277 3.07 -7.32 -3.64
N PRO A 278 3.24 -8.50 -4.27
CA PRO A 278 2.41 -8.91 -5.39
C PRO A 278 0.92 -9.04 -5.04
N GLY A 279 0.60 -9.56 -3.84
CA GLY A 279 -0.79 -9.68 -3.39
C GLY A 279 -1.52 -8.33 -3.32
N PRO A 280 -1.01 -7.35 -2.56
CA PRO A 280 -1.57 -5.99 -2.54
C PRO A 280 -1.66 -5.31 -3.91
N LEU A 281 -0.65 -5.44 -4.78
CA LEU A 281 -0.69 -4.85 -6.13
C LEU A 281 -1.72 -5.53 -7.05
N ALA A 282 -1.86 -6.86 -6.97
CA ALA A 282 -2.91 -7.58 -7.66
C ALA A 282 -4.31 -7.15 -7.16
N LEU A 283 -4.45 -6.90 -5.84
CA LEU A 283 -5.69 -6.39 -5.26
C LEU A 283 -6.01 -4.97 -5.75
N VAL A 284 -5.00 -4.12 -5.97
CA VAL A 284 -5.17 -2.80 -6.61
C VAL A 284 -5.75 -2.95 -8.02
N GLY A 285 -5.21 -3.88 -8.82
CA GLY A 285 -5.70 -4.15 -10.17
C GLY A 285 -7.10 -4.78 -10.20
N LEU A 286 -7.38 -5.69 -9.27
CA LEU A 286 -8.72 -6.28 -9.11
C LEU A 286 -9.75 -5.22 -8.69
N ALA A 287 -9.40 -4.33 -7.76
CA ALA A 287 -10.28 -3.24 -7.37
C ALA A 287 -10.58 -2.32 -8.57
N TYR A 288 -9.56 -1.94 -9.34
CA TYR A 288 -9.75 -1.19 -10.59
C TYR A 288 -10.69 -1.89 -11.56
N LEU A 289 -10.49 -3.20 -11.78
CA LEU A 289 -11.33 -3.99 -12.66
C LEU A 289 -12.80 -3.97 -12.20
N LEU A 290 -13.07 -4.17 -10.90
CA LEU A 290 -14.42 -4.14 -10.36
C LEU A 290 -15.09 -2.77 -10.53
N PHE A 291 -14.36 -1.68 -10.24
CA PHE A 291 -14.89 -0.33 -10.48
C PHE A 291 -15.11 -0.04 -11.96
N ALA A 292 -14.18 -0.45 -12.83
CA ALA A 292 -14.31 -0.27 -14.27
C ALA A 292 -15.49 -1.06 -14.86
N ILE A 293 -15.73 -2.28 -14.40
CA ILE A 293 -16.93 -3.07 -14.76
C ILE A 293 -18.18 -2.37 -14.27
N GLY A 294 -18.22 -1.91 -13.00
CA GLY A 294 -19.38 -1.18 -12.46
C GLY A 294 -19.71 0.07 -13.26
N ILE A 295 -18.72 0.89 -13.58
CA ILE A 295 -18.87 2.08 -14.44
C ILE A 295 -19.33 1.67 -15.84
N GLY A 296 -18.73 0.63 -16.42
CA GLY A 296 -19.11 0.09 -17.73
C GLY A 296 -20.56 -0.38 -17.78
N LEU A 297 -21.06 -1.05 -16.74
CA LEU A 297 -22.46 -1.49 -16.62
C LEU A 297 -23.41 -0.30 -16.50
N VAL A 298 -23.05 0.75 -15.76
CA VAL A 298 -23.84 1.99 -15.68
C VAL A 298 -23.93 2.65 -17.05
N ILE A 299 -22.79 2.81 -17.75
CA ILE A 299 -22.75 3.41 -19.09
C ILE A 299 -23.55 2.57 -20.08
N PHE A 300 -23.37 1.24 -20.07
CA PHE A 300 -24.10 0.31 -20.91
C PHE A 300 -25.61 0.38 -20.65
N GLY A 301 -26.02 0.42 -19.38
CA GLY A 301 -27.42 0.57 -18.99
C GLY A 301 -28.03 1.89 -19.49
N LEU A 302 -27.30 3.01 -19.34
CA LEU A 302 -27.72 4.31 -19.88
C LEU A 302 -27.85 4.27 -21.41
N PHE A 303 -26.88 3.66 -22.09
CA PHE A 303 -26.90 3.53 -23.54
C PHE A 303 -28.07 2.66 -24.02
N MET A 304 -28.33 1.53 -23.36
CA MET A 304 -29.47 0.65 -23.67
C MET A 304 -30.81 1.31 -23.38
N ALA A 305 -30.95 2.06 -22.28
CA ALA A 305 -32.15 2.83 -21.99
C ALA A 305 -32.42 3.92 -23.03
N MET A 306 -31.36 4.56 -23.51
CA MET A 306 -31.43 5.53 -24.62
C MET A 306 -31.82 4.86 -25.94
N LEU A 307 -31.24 3.71 -26.26
CA LEU A 307 -31.60 2.98 -27.47
C LEU A 307 -33.04 2.46 -27.41
N ALA A 308 -33.53 2.04 -26.24
CA ALA A 308 -34.92 1.63 -26.07
C ALA A 308 -35.90 2.80 -26.24
N SER A 309 -35.59 3.97 -25.67
CA SER A 309 -36.44 5.17 -25.77
C SER A 309 -36.37 5.85 -27.15
N GLY A 310 -35.19 5.96 -27.74
CA GLY A 310 -34.97 6.54 -29.07
C GLY A 310 -35.27 5.57 -30.22
N GLY A 311 -35.11 4.26 -30.01
CA GLY A 311 -35.46 3.21 -30.97
C GLY A 311 -36.96 3.12 -31.24
N MET A 312 -37.80 3.33 -30.22
CA MET A 312 -39.25 3.46 -30.40
C MET A 312 -39.64 4.70 -31.22
N ALA A 313 -38.92 5.82 -31.05
CA ALA A 313 -39.13 7.02 -31.86
C ALA A 313 -38.65 6.83 -33.31
N MET A 314 -37.53 6.13 -33.51
CA MET A 314 -36.99 5.76 -34.82
C MET A 314 -37.88 4.79 -35.59
N ASP A 315 -38.42 3.77 -34.92
CA ASP A 315 -39.32 2.78 -35.52
C ASP A 315 -40.66 3.44 -35.91
N ALA A 316 -41.21 4.29 -35.05
CA ALA A 316 -42.38 5.12 -35.36
C ALA A 316 -42.13 6.07 -36.54
N ALA A 317 -40.96 6.70 -36.63
CA ALA A 317 -40.59 7.58 -37.74
C ALA A 317 -40.29 6.82 -39.05
N MET A 318 -39.78 5.59 -38.98
CA MET A 318 -39.53 4.75 -40.18
C MET A 318 -40.79 4.08 -40.73
N LEU A 319 -41.80 3.84 -39.89
CA LEU A 319 -43.12 3.37 -40.32
C LEU A 319 -43.87 4.44 -41.13
N ASP A 320 -43.65 5.72 -40.84
CA ASP A 320 -44.17 6.85 -41.60
C ASP A 320 -43.19 7.29 -42.71
N ARG A 321 -42.88 6.35 -43.62
CA ARG A 321 -41.80 6.43 -44.61
C ARG A 321 -41.96 7.52 -45.69
N ASN A 322 -42.96 8.41 -45.60
CA ASN A 322 -43.32 9.33 -46.68
C ASN A 322 -43.20 10.83 -46.36
N THR A 323 -42.72 11.20 -45.18
CA THR A 323 -42.51 12.61 -44.82
C THR A 323 -41.17 12.77 -44.12
N LEU A 324 -40.13 13.09 -44.90
CA LEU A 324 -38.95 13.80 -44.40
C LEU A 324 -39.36 15.24 -44.05
N ASP A 325 -40.34 15.38 -43.18
CA ASP A 325 -40.80 16.69 -42.73
C ASP A 325 -39.69 17.32 -41.87
N PRO A 326 -39.52 18.65 -41.92
CA PRO A 326 -38.50 19.36 -41.14
C PRO A 326 -38.50 19.01 -39.64
N GLU A 327 -39.66 18.64 -39.07
CA GLU A 327 -39.79 18.17 -37.68
C GLU A 327 -39.09 16.83 -37.42
N THR A 328 -39.10 15.89 -38.37
CA THR A 328 -38.38 14.63 -38.21
C THR A 328 -36.87 14.88 -38.20
N ILE A 329 -36.37 15.72 -39.09
CA ILE A 329 -34.95 16.11 -39.16
C ILE A 329 -34.52 16.85 -37.87
N ASP A 330 -35.38 17.69 -37.30
CA ASP A 330 -35.12 18.39 -36.04
C ASP A 330 -35.10 17.43 -34.85
N SER A 331 -35.98 16.42 -34.82
CA SER A 331 -35.97 15.37 -33.79
C SER A 331 -34.68 14.52 -33.81
N PHE A 332 -34.12 14.26 -35.00
CA PHE A 332 -32.82 13.61 -35.16
C PHE A 332 -31.66 14.50 -34.69
N ALA A 333 -31.70 15.80 -34.96
CA ALA A 333 -30.69 16.75 -34.49
C ALA A 333 -30.67 16.87 -32.95
N MET A 334 -31.84 16.76 -32.30
CA MET A 334 -31.98 16.76 -30.84
C MET A 334 -31.51 15.46 -30.16
N MET A 335 -31.22 14.41 -30.93
CA MET A 335 -30.69 13.15 -30.40
C MET A 335 -29.17 13.22 -30.11
N GLY A 336 -28.45 14.18 -30.69
CA GLY A 336 -27.02 14.42 -30.45
C GLY A 336 -26.68 14.70 -28.96
N PRO A 337 -27.35 15.66 -28.30
CA PRO A 337 -27.19 15.90 -26.85
C PRO A 337 -27.54 14.69 -25.98
N ALA A 338 -28.46 13.83 -26.41
CA ALA A 338 -28.79 12.62 -25.68
C ALA A 338 -27.60 11.64 -25.63
N PHE A 339 -26.90 11.45 -26.75
CA PHE A 339 -25.68 10.62 -26.77
C PHE A 339 -24.51 11.21 -25.96
N ALA A 340 -24.54 12.51 -25.64
CA ALA A 340 -23.52 13.13 -24.79
C ALA A 340 -23.66 12.72 -23.31
N LEU A 341 -24.88 12.41 -22.83
CA LEU A 341 -25.11 12.11 -21.42
C LEU A 341 -24.33 10.87 -20.92
N PRO A 342 -24.38 9.69 -21.56
CA PRO A 342 -23.58 8.54 -21.11
C PRO A 342 -22.08 8.81 -21.11
N VAL A 343 -21.59 9.62 -22.07
CA VAL A 343 -20.18 10.04 -22.15
C VAL A 343 -19.81 10.96 -20.99
N LEU A 344 -20.65 11.94 -20.66
CA LEU A 344 -20.45 12.83 -19.53
C LEU A 344 -20.47 12.06 -18.20
N VAL A 345 -21.39 11.11 -18.04
CA VAL A 345 -21.42 10.21 -16.87
C VAL A 345 -20.16 9.35 -16.82
N ALA A 346 -19.71 8.82 -17.95
CA ALA A 346 -18.46 8.05 -18.03
C ALA A 346 -17.28 8.88 -17.54
N MET A 347 -17.12 10.12 -18.03
CA MET A 347 -16.06 11.03 -17.60
C MET A 347 -16.17 11.37 -16.10
N LEU A 348 -17.37 11.66 -15.61
CA LEU A 348 -17.62 12.00 -14.21
C LEU A 348 -17.22 10.86 -13.26
N LEU A 349 -17.42 9.61 -13.65
CA LEU A 349 -17.07 8.44 -12.84
C LEU A 349 -15.62 7.98 -13.06
N SER A 350 -15.09 8.11 -14.28
CA SER A 350 -13.73 7.67 -14.61
C SER A 350 -12.66 8.60 -14.05
N ILE A 351 -12.91 9.90 -13.95
CA ILE A 351 -11.93 10.86 -13.43
C ILE A 351 -11.58 10.57 -11.96
N PRO A 352 -12.54 10.43 -11.01
CA PRO A 352 -12.23 10.04 -9.63
C PRO A 352 -11.53 8.69 -9.52
N LEU A 353 -11.92 7.71 -10.36
CA LEU A 353 -11.26 6.41 -10.40
C LEU A 353 -9.80 6.54 -10.85
N ALA A 354 -9.53 7.31 -11.91
CA ALA A 354 -8.18 7.59 -12.38
C ALA A 354 -7.35 8.28 -11.29
N MET A 355 -7.91 9.30 -10.61
CA MET A 355 -7.25 9.98 -9.49
C MET A 355 -6.91 9.03 -8.34
N ALA A 356 -7.82 8.10 -8.00
CA ALA A 356 -7.58 7.10 -6.97
C ALA A 356 -6.48 6.10 -7.37
N MET A 357 -6.39 5.75 -8.66
CA MET A 357 -5.42 4.77 -9.15
C MET A 357 -4.05 5.36 -9.46
N PHE A 358 -3.95 6.67 -9.72
CA PHE A 358 -2.76 7.31 -10.26
C PHE A 358 -1.46 7.03 -9.47
N PHE A 359 -1.52 7.17 -8.14
CA PHE A 359 -0.40 6.91 -7.23
C PHE A 359 -0.56 5.65 -6.38
N ALA A 360 -1.69 4.95 -6.46
CA ALA A 360 -1.94 3.78 -5.61
C ALA A 360 -0.88 2.68 -5.75
N PRO A 361 -0.46 2.26 -6.96
CA PRO A 361 0.60 1.26 -7.10
C PRO A 361 1.94 1.72 -6.49
N LEU A 362 2.27 3.01 -6.59
CA LEU A 362 3.49 3.59 -6.03
C LEU A 362 3.45 3.57 -4.51
N LEU A 363 2.34 4.02 -3.92
CA LEU A 363 2.14 4.05 -2.46
C LEU A 363 2.19 2.65 -1.85
N VAL A 364 1.64 1.64 -2.54
CA VAL A 364 1.70 0.24 -2.11
C VAL A 364 3.12 -0.30 -2.24
N ALA A 365 3.77 -0.10 -3.38
CA ALA A 365 5.07 -0.71 -3.67
C ALA A 365 6.23 -0.06 -2.92
N LEU A 366 6.25 1.28 -2.80
CA LEU A 366 7.36 2.04 -2.23
C LEU A 366 7.18 2.38 -0.74
N ASN A 367 5.95 2.45 -0.24
CA ASN A 367 5.68 2.83 1.15
C ASN A 367 4.90 1.81 1.97
N ASP A 368 4.53 0.68 1.38
CA ASP A 368 3.77 -0.35 2.09
C ASP A 368 2.41 0.13 2.64
N VAL A 369 1.81 1.10 1.94
CA VAL A 369 0.49 1.63 2.32
C VAL A 369 -0.59 0.57 2.00
N PRO A 370 -1.53 0.28 2.93
CA PRO A 370 -2.64 -0.62 2.66
C PRO A 370 -3.47 -0.17 1.45
N VAL A 371 -3.97 -1.11 0.66
CA VAL A 371 -4.64 -0.86 -0.64
C VAL A 371 -5.73 0.21 -0.55
N LEU A 372 -6.68 0.09 0.38
CA LEU A 372 -7.77 1.06 0.51
C LEU A 372 -7.26 2.47 0.90
N GLN A 373 -6.24 2.53 1.76
CA GLN A 373 -5.62 3.79 2.16
C GLN A 373 -4.84 4.42 1.00
N SER A 374 -4.22 3.60 0.13
CA SER A 374 -3.50 4.08 -1.05
C SER A 374 -4.42 4.81 -2.03
N PHE A 375 -5.65 4.30 -2.25
CA PHE A 375 -6.65 4.97 -3.07
C PHE A 375 -7.06 6.32 -2.50
N LYS A 376 -7.31 6.39 -1.19
CA LYS A 376 -7.67 7.64 -0.52
C LYS A 376 -6.54 8.67 -0.61
N LEU A 377 -5.29 8.25 -0.37
CA LEU A 377 -4.13 9.13 -0.45
C LEU A 377 -3.88 9.61 -1.89
N SER A 378 -3.96 8.73 -2.88
CA SER A 378 -3.83 9.09 -4.30
C SER A 378 -4.91 10.07 -4.73
N PHE A 379 -6.17 9.81 -4.37
CA PHE A 379 -7.28 10.69 -4.69
C PHE A 379 -7.10 12.08 -4.07
N MET A 380 -6.74 12.15 -2.79
CA MET A 380 -6.45 13.42 -2.11
C MET A 380 -5.23 14.15 -2.67
N ALA A 381 -4.20 13.40 -3.07
CA ALA A 381 -3.01 13.95 -3.73
C ALA A 381 -3.37 14.62 -5.06
N CYS A 382 -4.16 13.95 -5.90
CA CYS A 382 -4.60 14.49 -7.17
C CYS A 382 -5.54 15.69 -6.97
N LEU A 383 -6.48 15.60 -6.01
CA LEU A 383 -7.47 16.66 -5.76
C LEU A 383 -6.82 17.96 -5.28
N LYS A 384 -5.85 17.88 -4.36
CA LYS A 384 -5.10 19.04 -3.88
C LYS A 384 -4.19 19.67 -4.94
N ASN A 385 -3.84 18.92 -5.98
CA ASN A 385 -2.87 19.30 -7.01
C ASN A 385 -3.49 19.33 -8.41
N LEU A 386 -4.79 19.60 -8.52
CA LEU A 386 -5.52 19.58 -9.79
C LEU A 386 -4.88 20.53 -10.83
N LEU A 387 -4.47 21.72 -10.40
CA LEU A 387 -3.86 22.72 -11.29
C LEU A 387 -2.45 22.30 -11.78
N PRO A 388 -1.51 21.86 -10.92
CA PRO A 388 -0.27 21.23 -11.37
C PRO A 388 -0.49 20.06 -12.34
N PHE A 389 -1.46 19.18 -12.06
CA PHE A 389 -1.79 18.06 -12.93
C PHE A 389 -2.38 18.49 -14.28
N LEU A 390 -3.14 19.58 -14.32
CA LEU A 390 -3.66 20.14 -15.57
C LEU A 390 -2.52 20.70 -16.43
N VAL A 391 -1.57 21.42 -15.83
CA VAL A 391 -0.37 21.90 -16.53
C VAL A 391 0.46 20.72 -17.04
N PHE A 392 0.73 19.73 -16.19
CA PHE A 392 1.41 18.50 -16.57
C PHE A 392 0.70 17.80 -17.74
N GLY A 393 -0.61 17.61 -17.65
CA GLY A 393 -1.42 16.94 -18.66
C GLY A 393 -1.45 17.66 -20.00
N LEU A 394 -1.55 19.00 -20.01
CA LEU A 394 -1.53 19.78 -21.24
C LEU A 394 -0.16 19.71 -21.93
N ILE A 395 0.92 19.81 -21.17
CA ILE A 395 2.28 19.71 -21.72
C ILE A 395 2.54 18.28 -22.21
N ALA A 396 2.18 17.28 -21.42
CA ALA A 396 2.28 15.87 -21.80
C ALA A 396 1.49 15.58 -23.09
N LEU A 397 0.28 16.13 -23.23
CA LEU A 397 -0.52 16.02 -24.46
C LEU A 397 0.23 16.58 -25.66
N VAL A 398 0.77 17.81 -25.57
CA VAL A 398 1.55 18.41 -26.66
C VAL A 398 2.77 17.58 -26.99
N MET A 399 3.49 17.08 -25.98
CA MET A 399 4.67 16.22 -26.19
C MET A 399 4.32 14.90 -26.85
N ILE A 400 3.21 14.26 -26.47
CA ILE A 400 2.71 13.03 -27.10
C ILE A 400 2.34 13.31 -28.55
N LEU A 401 1.60 14.40 -28.83
CA LEU A 401 1.22 14.76 -30.21
C LEU A 401 2.44 15.03 -31.08
N VAL A 402 3.41 15.81 -30.60
CA VAL A 402 4.65 16.11 -31.34
C VAL A 402 5.51 14.85 -31.50
N GLY A 403 5.63 14.03 -30.45
CA GLY A 403 6.38 12.77 -30.47
C GLY A 403 5.75 11.69 -31.35
N ALA A 404 4.45 11.79 -31.61
CA ALA A 404 3.70 10.91 -32.51
C ALA A 404 3.93 11.21 -33.99
N LEU A 405 4.23 12.48 -34.36
CA LEU A 405 4.44 12.90 -35.77
C LEU A 405 5.52 12.10 -36.53
N PRO A 406 6.72 11.83 -35.97
CA PRO A 406 7.74 11.04 -36.66
C PRO A 406 7.46 9.54 -36.58
N LEU A 407 6.30 9.09 -37.09
CA LEU A 407 5.86 7.69 -37.06
C LEU A 407 5.93 7.06 -35.66
N MET A 408 5.49 7.79 -34.63
CA MET A 408 5.52 7.38 -33.21
C MET A 408 6.92 7.20 -32.60
N LEU A 409 8.01 7.46 -33.36
CA LEU A 409 9.37 7.23 -32.86
C LEU A 409 9.74 8.17 -31.71
N GLY A 410 9.17 9.38 -31.68
CA GLY A 410 9.35 10.31 -30.57
C GLY A 410 8.72 9.82 -29.25
N LEU A 411 7.72 8.93 -29.30
CA LEU A 411 7.11 8.34 -28.11
C LEU A 411 8.09 7.44 -27.34
N LEU A 412 9.14 6.92 -28.00
CA LEU A 412 10.21 6.17 -27.33
C LEU A 412 10.93 7.02 -26.29
N VAL A 413 11.02 8.34 -26.49
CA VAL A 413 11.61 9.27 -25.54
C VAL A 413 10.56 9.85 -24.61
N VAL A 414 9.39 10.22 -25.14
CA VAL A 414 8.33 10.87 -24.35
C VAL A 414 7.77 9.94 -23.27
N MET A 415 7.54 8.66 -23.55
CA MET A 415 6.92 7.75 -22.58
C MET A 415 7.79 7.49 -21.34
N PRO A 416 9.10 7.17 -21.45
CA PRO A 416 9.96 7.09 -20.28
C PRO A 416 10.07 8.42 -19.53
N LEU A 417 10.15 9.54 -20.25
CA LEU A 417 10.25 10.86 -19.63
C LEU A 417 9.02 11.18 -18.78
N LEU A 418 7.81 10.92 -19.29
CA LEU A 418 6.57 11.09 -18.53
C LEU A 418 6.48 10.11 -17.36
N THR A 419 6.98 8.88 -17.52
CA THR A 419 7.04 7.89 -16.44
C THR A 419 7.92 8.38 -15.28
N ILE A 420 9.11 8.91 -15.57
CA ILE A 420 9.99 9.50 -14.55
C ILE A 420 9.33 10.74 -13.93
N ALA A 421 8.68 11.59 -14.72
CA ALA A 421 7.99 12.77 -14.23
C ALA A 421 6.86 12.42 -13.24
N VAL A 422 6.13 11.31 -13.47
CA VAL A 422 5.14 10.80 -12.50
C VAL A 422 5.80 10.39 -11.18
N TYR A 423 6.96 9.73 -11.21
CA TYR A 423 7.72 9.43 -9.99
C TYR A 423 8.17 10.71 -9.26
N LEU A 424 8.64 11.72 -9.99
CA LEU A 424 9.05 13.00 -9.39
C LEU A 424 7.86 13.77 -8.82
N ALA A 425 6.70 13.74 -9.48
CA ALA A 425 5.45 14.30 -8.94
C ALA A 425 5.06 13.61 -7.63
N TYR A 426 5.16 12.28 -7.59
CA TYR A 426 4.92 11.51 -6.38
C TYR A 426 5.91 11.90 -5.25
N ARG A 427 7.21 11.97 -5.53
CA ARG A 427 8.23 12.43 -4.56
C ARG A 427 7.90 13.82 -4.03
N ASP A 428 7.61 14.76 -4.92
CA ASP A 428 7.32 16.14 -4.57
C ASP A 428 6.06 16.25 -3.69
N ILE A 429 5.00 15.50 -3.99
CA ILE A 429 3.73 15.56 -3.25
C ILE A 429 3.80 14.88 -1.87
N PHE A 430 4.59 13.81 -1.74
CA PHE A 430 4.56 12.92 -0.58
C PHE A 430 5.80 12.98 0.33
N TYR A 431 6.91 13.57 -0.12
CA TYR A 431 8.17 13.67 0.62
C TYR A 431 8.59 15.13 0.82
N ARG A 432 9.53 15.36 1.74
CA ARG A 432 10.05 16.67 2.15
C ARG A 432 11.52 16.82 1.81
#